data_AF-X1M0D6-F1
#
_entry.id   AF-X1M0D6-F1
#
_cell.length_a   1.000
_cell.length_b   1.000
_cell.length_c   1.000
_cell.angle_alpha   90.00
_cell.angle_beta   90.00
_cell.angle_gamma   90.00
#
_symmetry.space_group_name_H-M   'P 1'
#
loop_
_entity.id
_entity.type
_entity.pdbx_description
1 polymer ?
#
loop_
_entity_poly.entity_id
_entity_poly.type
_entity_poly.pdbx_seq_one_letter_code
_entity_poly.pdbx_strand_id
1 'polypeptide(L)'
;VLGSFLSSLPQKYQHVFEFRHESWLDDSIFHILQQYNAGLCVFDMPGFTCPLVATSNFAYIRFHGSASLYSSCYSNEELSHWAQKIARLGEKVKAVYIYFNNDAEAFAVKNALTLTKLINIA
;
A
#
# COMPACT_ATOMS: atom_id res chain seq x y z
N VAL A 1 -2.08 -21.76 -8.05
CA VAL A 1 -1.10 -21.63 -6.95
C VAL A 1 -1.55 -20.62 -5.90
N LEU A 2 -1.73 -19.35 -6.23
CA LEU A 2 -2.15 -18.31 -5.25
C LEU A 2 -3.46 -18.66 -4.52
N GLY A 3 -4.52 -19.00 -5.24
CA GLY A 3 -5.80 -19.38 -4.61
C GLY A 3 -5.69 -20.58 -3.67
N SER A 4 -4.94 -21.62 -4.07
CA SER A 4 -4.67 -22.78 -3.21
C SER A 4 -3.93 -22.39 -1.94
N PHE A 5 -2.92 -21.51 -2.04
CA PHE A 5 -2.21 -20.98 -0.88
C PHE A 5 -3.15 -20.18 0.05
N LEU A 6 -3.93 -19.24 -0.49
CA LEU A 6 -4.88 -18.44 0.27
C LEU A 6 -5.91 -19.30 1.00
N SER A 7 -6.39 -20.37 0.36
CA SER A 7 -7.34 -21.30 0.98
C SER A 7 -6.79 -22.05 2.20
N SER A 8 -5.46 -22.15 2.31
CA SER A 8 -4.79 -22.80 3.44
C SER A 8 -4.53 -21.86 4.62
N LEU A 9 -4.68 -20.54 4.43
CA LEU A 9 -4.38 -19.56 5.46
C LEU A 9 -5.50 -19.49 6.52
N PRO A 10 -5.18 -19.27 7.80
CA PRO A 10 -6.20 -19.11 8.83
C PRO A 10 -7.05 -17.85 8.58
N GLN A 11 -8.37 -18.03 8.45
CA GLN A 11 -9.30 -16.94 8.10
C GLN A 11 -9.50 -15.88 9.19
N LYS A 12 -9.06 -16.14 10.43
CA LYS A 12 -9.17 -15.20 11.55
C LYS A 12 -8.21 -14.01 11.47
N TYR A 13 -7.23 -14.04 10.57
CA TYR A 13 -6.23 -12.99 10.40
C TYR A 13 -6.46 -12.21 9.10
N GLN A 14 -6.01 -10.96 9.09
CA GLN A 14 -5.89 -10.17 7.87
C GLN A 14 -4.58 -10.52 7.18
N HIS A 15 -4.65 -10.96 5.93
CA HIS A 15 -3.49 -11.33 5.12
C HIS A 15 -3.23 -10.26 4.06
N VAL A 16 -1.95 -9.97 3.80
CA VAL A 16 -1.52 -8.96 2.82
C VAL A 16 -0.41 -9.54 1.96
N PHE A 17 -0.47 -9.25 0.66
CA PHE A 17 0.47 -9.75 -0.34
C PHE A 17 1.09 -8.60 -1.13
N GLU A 18 2.41 -8.58 -1.15
CA GLU A 18 3.19 -7.65 -1.96
C GLU A 18 3.86 -8.40 -3.11
N PHE A 19 3.53 -8.03 -4.35
CA PHE A 19 4.13 -8.62 -5.53
C PHE A 19 5.21 -7.72 -6.11
N ARG A 20 6.37 -8.27 -6.42
CA ARG A 20 7.54 -7.53 -6.95
C ARG A 20 7.76 -7.72 -8.45
N HIS A 21 6.80 -8.33 -9.14
CA HIS A 21 6.85 -8.54 -10.58
C HIS A 21 5.51 -8.15 -11.20
N GLU A 22 5.55 -7.37 -12.29
CA GLU A 22 4.38 -6.75 -12.91
C GLU A 22 3.32 -7.75 -13.38
N SER A 23 3.73 -8.96 -13.75
CA SER A 23 2.81 -10.04 -14.17
C SER A 23 1.79 -10.46 -13.10
N TRP A 24 1.99 -10.04 -11.84
CA TRP A 24 1.04 -10.28 -10.75
C TRP A 24 0.07 -9.12 -10.53
N LEU A 25 0.30 -7.96 -11.15
CA LEU A 25 -0.56 -6.80 -11.05
C LEU A 25 -1.63 -6.84 -12.15
N ASP A 26 -2.46 -7.87 -12.08
CA ASP A 26 -3.49 -8.18 -13.04
C ASP A 26 -4.85 -8.34 -12.35
N ASP A 27 -5.92 -7.98 -13.05
CA ASP A 27 -7.29 -8.03 -12.51
C ASP A 27 -7.70 -9.43 -12.07
N SER A 28 -7.22 -10.50 -12.73
CA SER A 28 -7.50 -11.88 -12.32
C SER A 28 -6.87 -12.22 -10.96
N ILE A 29 -5.69 -11.68 -10.67
CA ILE A 29 -5.02 -11.82 -9.37
C ILE A 29 -5.76 -11.02 -8.30
N PHE A 30 -6.18 -9.79 -8.62
CA PHE A 30 -6.95 -8.96 -7.70
C PHE A 30 -8.30 -9.59 -7.35
N HIS A 31 -8.97 -10.23 -8.32
CA HIS A 31 -10.20 -10.97 -8.08
C HIS A 31 -9.98 -12.16 -7.13
N ILE A 32 -8.88 -12.91 -7.31
CA ILE A 32 -8.52 -14.00 -6.39
C ILE A 32 -8.32 -13.44 -4.97
N LEU A 33 -7.58 -12.34 -4.80
CA LEU A 33 -7.38 -11.74 -3.47
C LEU A 33 -8.71 -11.32 -2.81
N GLN A 34 -9.62 -10.72 -3.59
CA GLN A 34 -10.95 -10.31 -3.13
C GLN A 34 -11.79 -11.48 -2.60
N GLN A 35 -11.75 -12.64 -3.27
CA GLN A 35 -12.48 -13.84 -2.83
C GLN A 35 -12.09 -14.30 -1.41
N TYR A 36 -10.85 -14.03 -0.99
CA TYR A 36 -10.34 -14.40 0.33
C TYR A 36 -10.24 -13.22 1.30
N ASN A 37 -10.74 -12.03 0.93
CA ASN A 37 -10.55 -10.78 1.68
C ASN A 37 -9.06 -10.53 2.03
N ALA A 38 -8.17 -10.88 1.11
CA ALA A 38 -6.73 -10.65 1.24
C ALA A 38 -6.35 -9.31 0.62
N GLY A 39 -5.54 -8.52 1.32
CA GLY A 39 -5.12 -7.20 0.86
C GLY A 39 -3.98 -7.28 -0.14
N LEU A 40 -4.09 -6.56 -1.26
CA LEU A 40 -2.95 -6.16 -2.07
C LEU A 40 -2.16 -5.12 -1.28
N CYS A 41 -0.86 -5.35 -1.13
CA CYS A 41 0.05 -4.30 -0.70
C CYS A 41 0.28 -3.37 -1.89
N VAL A 42 -0.40 -2.23 -1.88
CA VAL A 42 -0.06 -1.13 -2.80
C VAL A 42 1.31 -0.61 -2.36
N PHE A 43 2.22 -0.36 -3.30
CA PHE A 43 3.51 0.20 -2.95
C PHE A 43 3.97 1.29 -3.92
N ASP A 44 4.76 2.20 -3.38
CA ASP A 44 5.42 3.26 -4.12
C ASP A 44 6.94 3.05 -4.09
N MET A 45 7.55 2.99 -5.27
CA MET A 45 9.00 2.85 -5.44
C MET A 45 9.44 3.34 -6.83
N PRO A 46 10.73 3.65 -7.05
CA PRO A 46 11.20 4.13 -8.33
C PRO A 46 11.11 3.05 -9.41
N GLY A 47 10.70 3.43 -10.62
CA GLY A 47 10.66 2.54 -11.78
C GLY A 47 9.55 1.49 -11.77
N PHE A 48 8.56 1.62 -10.88
CA PHE A 48 7.46 0.67 -10.79
C PHE A 48 6.15 1.36 -10.44
N THR A 49 5.08 1.07 -11.19
CA THR A 49 3.74 1.62 -10.94
C THR A 49 2.82 0.53 -10.41
N CYS A 50 2.48 0.62 -9.12
CA CYS A 50 1.50 -0.28 -8.50
C CYS A 50 0.09 0.33 -8.59
N PRO A 51 -0.93 -0.41 -9.05
CA PRO A 51 -2.32 0.04 -9.02
C PRO A 51 -2.80 0.36 -7.61
N LEU A 52 -3.45 1.52 -7.45
CA LEU A 52 -4.08 1.91 -6.18
C LEU A 52 -5.46 1.24 -6.06
N VAL A 53 -5.48 -0.01 -5.58
CA VAL A 53 -6.69 -0.82 -5.44
C VAL A 53 -6.71 -1.48 -4.06
N ALA A 54 -7.89 -1.49 -3.44
CA ALA A 54 -8.15 -2.33 -2.27
C ALA A 54 -8.81 -3.65 -2.72
N THR A 55 -8.17 -4.77 -2.37
CA THR A 55 -8.70 -6.13 -2.65
C THR A 55 -9.27 -6.79 -1.40
N SER A 56 -9.41 -6.05 -0.30
CA SER A 56 -10.07 -6.50 0.92
C SER A 56 -10.93 -5.37 1.49
N ASN A 57 -11.61 -5.63 2.60
CA ASN A 57 -12.33 -4.60 3.35
C ASN A 57 -11.40 -3.59 4.07
N PHE A 58 -10.09 -3.66 3.83
CA PHE A 58 -9.07 -2.69 4.24
C PHE A 58 -8.14 -2.40 3.06
N ALA A 59 -7.35 -1.33 3.16
CA ALA A 59 -6.25 -1.06 2.24
C ALA A 59 -4.92 -1.12 2.97
N TYR A 60 -3.86 -1.44 2.25
CA TYR A 60 -2.51 -1.53 2.79
C TYR A 60 -1.51 -0.89 1.82
N ILE A 61 -0.72 0.07 2.30
CA ILE A 61 0.21 0.85 1.47
C ILE A 61 1.61 0.84 2.07
N ARG A 62 2.64 0.56 1.26
CA ARG A 62 4.06 0.66 1.62
C ARG A 62 4.80 1.68 0.76
N PHE A 63 5.48 2.60 1.42
CA PHE A 63 6.29 3.64 0.79
C PHE A 63 7.77 3.24 0.87
N HIS A 64 8.39 2.90 -0.27
CA HIS A 64 9.79 2.52 -0.31
C HIS A 64 10.73 3.67 -0.69
N GLY A 65 10.20 4.83 -1.06
CA GLY A 65 10.97 5.99 -1.52
C GLY A 65 10.61 6.34 -2.97
N SER A 66 10.41 7.63 -3.27
CA SER A 66 10.00 8.09 -4.59
C SER A 66 11.12 8.17 -5.62
N ALA A 67 12.34 8.56 -5.21
CA ALA A 67 13.48 8.76 -6.10
C ALA A 67 14.53 7.64 -5.99
N SER A 68 14.76 7.13 -4.78
CA SER A 68 15.74 6.08 -4.51
C SER A 68 15.15 5.04 -3.57
N LEU A 69 15.29 3.77 -3.94
CA LEU A 69 14.77 2.67 -3.16
C LEU A 69 15.40 2.68 -1.76
N TYR A 70 14.53 2.77 -0.76
CA TYR A 70 14.78 2.80 0.68
C TYR A 70 15.52 4.03 1.22
N SER A 71 15.88 5.00 0.37
CA SER A 71 16.80 6.07 0.76
C SER A 71 16.42 7.48 0.34
N SER A 72 15.29 7.68 -0.35
CA SER A 72 14.80 9.02 -0.66
C SER A 72 13.72 9.48 0.34
N CYS A 73 13.78 10.76 0.71
CA CYS A 73 12.72 11.44 1.43
C CYS A 73 11.64 11.91 0.45
N TYR A 74 10.37 11.63 0.74
CA TYR A 74 9.26 12.21 0.00
C TYR A 74 9.17 13.71 0.27
N SER A 75 8.81 14.48 -0.75
CA SER A 75 8.49 15.89 -0.63
C SER A 75 7.10 16.10 -0.03
N ASN A 76 6.83 17.30 0.48
CA ASN A 76 5.50 17.65 0.99
C ASN A 76 4.42 17.59 -0.10
N GLU A 77 4.78 17.90 -1.35
CA GLU A 77 3.88 17.83 -2.49
C GLU A 77 3.51 16.38 -2.83
N GLU A 78 4.51 15.48 -2.87
CA GLU A 78 4.28 14.05 -3.07
C GLU A 78 3.39 13.48 -1.96
N LEU A 79 3.67 13.80 -0.70
CA LEU A 79 2.86 13.36 0.44
C LEU A 79 1.45 13.96 0.42
N SER A 80 1.27 15.20 -0.05
CA SER A 80 -0.05 15.82 -0.20
C SER A 80 -0.88 15.10 -1.27
N HIS A 81 -0.27 14.76 -2.40
CA HIS A 81 -0.93 13.98 -3.43
C HIS A 81 -1.31 12.57 -2.94
N TRP A 82 -0.43 11.93 -2.17
CA TRP A 82 -0.73 10.66 -1.52
C TRP A 82 -1.84 10.76 -0.48
N ALA A 83 -1.89 11.83 0.32
CA ALA A 83 -2.97 12.06 1.28
C ALA A 83 -4.34 12.09 0.57
N GLN A 84 -4.45 12.79 -0.57
CA GLN A 84 -5.68 12.84 -1.36
C GLN A 84 -6.08 11.46 -1.92
N LYS A 85 -5.10 10.69 -2.43
CA LYS A 85 -5.32 9.32 -2.91
C LYS A 85 -5.81 8.41 -1.79
N ILE A 86 -5.18 8.51 -0.62
CA ILE A 86 -5.50 7.73 0.58
C ILE A 86 -6.91 8.06 1.08
N ALA A 87 -7.28 9.34 1.14
CA ALA A 87 -8.62 9.76 1.56
C ALA A 87 -9.71 9.14 0.67
N ARG A 88 -9.56 9.24 -0.66
CA ARG A 88 -10.48 8.61 -1.62
C ARG A 88 -10.52 7.09 -1.53
N LEU A 89 -9.37 6.45 -1.25
CA LEU A 89 -9.32 5.01 -1.04
C LEU A 89 -10.07 4.61 0.24
N GLY A 90 -9.92 5.40 1.30
CA GLY A 90 -10.56 5.22 2.60
C GLY A 90 -12.09 5.25 2.56
N GLU A 91 -12.69 5.97 1.61
CA GLU A 91 -14.16 5.98 1.40
C GLU A 91 -14.75 4.60 1.10
N LYS A 92 -13.93 3.66 0.60
CA LYS A 92 -14.38 2.33 0.13
C LYS A 92 -14.03 1.18 1.08
N VAL A 93 -13.29 1.45 2.16
CA VAL A 93 -12.75 0.42 3.05
C VAL A 93 -12.92 0.80 4.51
N LYS A 94 -12.82 -0.17 5.41
CA LYS A 94 -12.96 0.04 6.86
C LYS A 94 -11.72 0.64 7.51
N ALA A 95 -10.55 0.44 6.90
CA ALA A 95 -9.28 0.92 7.41
C ALA A 95 -8.26 1.04 6.27
N VAL A 96 -7.31 1.97 6.42
CA VAL A 96 -6.13 2.08 5.56
C VAL A 96 -4.90 1.98 6.44
N TYR A 97 -4.09 0.94 6.23
CA TYR A 97 -2.82 0.76 6.93
C TYR A 97 -1.68 1.30 6.07
N ILE A 98 -0.84 2.15 6.64
CA ILE A 98 0.22 2.86 5.92
C ILE A 98 1.54 2.63 6.64
N TYR A 99 2.55 2.19 5.88
CA TYR A 99 3.89 1.96 6.40
C TYR A 99 4.93 2.61 5.48
N PHE A 100 5.87 3.33 6.09
CA PHE A 100 7.06 3.82 5.40
C PHE A 100 8.22 2.86 5.64
N ASN A 101 9.00 2.61 4.60
CA ASN A 101 10.15 1.69 4.57
C ASN A 101 11.34 2.35 3.85
N ASN A 102 11.33 3.67 3.73
CA ASN A 102 12.43 4.47 3.23
C ASN A 102 13.30 4.92 4.40
N ASP A 103 13.95 3.95 5.05
CA ASP A 103 14.52 4.10 6.39
C ASP A 103 15.85 4.87 6.45
N ALA A 104 16.54 5.05 5.32
CA ALA A 104 17.79 5.81 5.33
C ALA A 104 17.55 7.22 5.88
N GLU A 105 18.50 7.71 6.69
CA GLU A 105 18.42 9.04 7.32
C GLU A 105 17.14 9.26 8.15
N ALA A 106 16.49 8.18 8.61
CA ALA A 106 15.21 8.19 9.31
C ALA A 106 14.07 8.89 8.53
N PHE A 107 14.13 8.89 7.19
CA PHE A 107 13.09 9.53 6.37
C PHE A 107 11.72 8.90 6.56
N ALA A 108 11.64 7.60 6.81
CA ALA A 108 10.37 6.91 7.09
C ALA A 108 9.57 7.56 8.23
N VAL A 109 10.24 7.87 9.36
CA VAL A 109 9.59 8.50 10.52
C VAL A 109 9.13 9.91 10.19
N LYS A 110 10.00 10.71 9.54
CA LYS A 110 9.67 12.08 9.11
C LYS A 110 8.46 12.09 8.18
N ASN A 111 8.43 11.22 7.19
CA ASN A 111 7.38 11.18 6.18
C ASN A 111 6.06 10.67 6.76
N ALA A 112 6.10 9.68 7.65
CA ALA A 112 4.92 9.21 8.38
C ALA A 112 4.26 10.36 9.17
N LEU A 113 5.05 11.11 9.95
CA LEU A 113 4.53 12.25 10.71
C LEU A 113 3.95 13.36 9.83
N THR A 114 4.62 13.66 8.70
CA THR A 114 4.11 14.65 7.74
C THR A 114 2.81 14.19 7.09
N LEU A 115 2.73 12.93 6.65
CA LEU A 115 1.53 12.37 6.05
C LEU A 115 0.35 12.34 7.03
N THR A 116 0.59 11.97 8.30
CA THR A 116 -0.45 12.03 9.35
C THR A 116 -1.04 13.43 9.49
N LYS A 117 -0.21 14.47 9.47
CA LYS A 117 -0.69 15.86 9.51
C LYS A 117 -1.55 16.19 8.30
N LEU A 118 -1.13 15.78 7.11
CA LEU A 118 -1.86 16.06 5.86
C LEU A 118 -3.21 15.33 5.79
N ILE A 119 -3.28 14.10 6.28
CA ILE A 119 -4.53 13.32 6.33
C ILE A 119 -5.52 13.92 7.33
N ASN A 120 -5.05 14.39 8.49
CA ASN A 120 -5.94 14.95 9.53
C ASN A 120 -6.47 16.35 9.20
N ILE A 121 -6.00 16.98 8.12
CA ILE A 121 -6.46 18.30 7.65
C ILE A 121 -7.51 18.15 6.54
N ALA A 122 -7.61 16.97 5.91
CA ALA A 122 -8.54 16.66 4.83
C ALA A 122 -9.84 16.05 5.37
#